data_AF-A0A392SSL7-F1
#
_entry.id   AF-A0A392SSL7-F1
#
_cell.length_a   1.000
_cell.length_b   1.000
_cell.length_c   1.000
_cell.angle_alpha   90.00
_cell.angle_beta   90.00
_cell.angle_gamma   90.00
#
_symmetry.space_group_name_H-M   'P 1'
#
loop_
_entity.id
_entity.type
_entity.pdbx_description
1 polymer ?
#
loop_
_entity_poly.entity_id
_entity_poly.type
_entity_poly.pdbx_seq_one_letter_code
_entity_poly.pdbx_strand_id
1 'polypeptide(L)'
;AVKDGNRIVAEDLSSDQTPFRRDEYERVKLCGARVLSVDQVEGHKDPDIQTWGDEESQGDDPPRLWVQNGMIPGAAFTRSVGDSLAETIGVIAVPE
;
A
#
# COMPACT_ATOMS: atom_id res chain seq x y z
N ALA A 1 20.11 13.70 2.13
CA ALA A 1 21.48 13.50 1.61
C ALA A 1 22.47 13.73 2.73
N VAL A 2 23.24 12.70 3.09
CA VAL A 2 24.20 12.73 4.18
C VAL A 2 25.62 12.69 3.61
N LYS A 3 26.54 13.40 4.26
CA LYS A 3 27.95 13.42 3.86
C LYS A 3 28.67 12.25 4.53
N ASP A 4 29.15 11.30 3.72
CA ASP A 4 30.01 10.21 4.17
C ASP A 4 31.43 10.43 3.63
N GLY A 5 32.31 10.96 4.48
CA GLY A 5 33.67 11.35 4.11
C GLY A 5 33.71 12.37 2.95
N ASN A 6 34.16 11.93 1.77
CA ASN A 6 34.24 12.73 0.55
C ASN A 6 33.11 12.42 -0.46
N ARG A 7 32.03 11.77 -0.03
CA ARG A 7 30.88 11.40 -0.85
C ARG A 7 29.58 11.96 -0.28
N ILE A 8 28.61 12.20 -1.15
CA ILE A 8 27.23 12.53 -0.79
C ILE A 8 26.40 11.27 -1.05
N VAL A 9 25.69 10.81 -0.03
CA VAL A 9 24.86 9.61 -0.08
C VAL A 9 23.38 10.01 0.04
N ALA A 10 22.54 9.43 -0.82
CA ALA A 10 21.09 9.55 -0.70
C ALA A 10 20.62 8.60 0.41
N GLU A 11 19.72 9.10 1.25
CA GLU A 11 19.16 8.35 2.37
C GLU A 11 17.68 8.72 2.45
N ASP A 12 16.85 7.70 2.60
CA ASP A 12 15.42 7.87 2.77
C ASP A 12 15.14 8.38 4.17
N LEU A 13 14.41 9.50 4.24
CA LEU A 13 14.06 10.13 5.51
C LEU A 13 12.68 9.71 6.03
N SER A 14 11.97 8.91 5.23
CA SER A 14 10.64 8.38 5.51
C SER A 14 10.50 7.04 4.78
N SER A 15 9.51 6.26 5.20
CA SER A 15 9.11 5.06 4.47
C SER A 15 7.71 5.27 3.89
N ASP A 16 7.52 4.78 2.67
CA ASP A 16 6.25 4.90 1.97
C ASP A 16 5.16 4.12 2.71
N GLN A 17 4.00 4.76 2.88
CA GLN A 17 2.87 4.17 3.61
C GLN A 17 2.02 3.37 2.63
N THR A 18 2.47 2.16 2.31
CA THR A 18 1.85 1.28 1.32
C THR A 18 1.49 -0.08 1.92
N PRO A 19 0.62 -0.87 1.27
CA PRO A 19 0.30 -2.22 1.73
C PRO A 19 1.46 -3.22 1.67
N PHE A 20 2.63 -2.85 1.11
CA PHE A 20 3.85 -3.64 1.23
C PHE A 20 4.37 -3.67 2.68
N ARG A 21 4.13 -2.59 3.44
CA ARG A 21 4.46 -2.54 4.86
C ARG A 21 3.50 -3.41 5.67
N ARG A 22 4.05 -4.34 6.44
CA ARG A 22 3.27 -5.33 7.18
C ARG A 22 2.34 -4.69 8.23
N ASP A 23 2.80 -3.68 8.95
CA ASP A 23 1.99 -2.95 9.93
C ASP A 23 0.81 -2.23 9.27
N GLU A 24 1.06 -1.58 8.14
CA GLU A 24 0.02 -0.92 7.34
C GLU A 24 -0.98 -1.94 6.78
N TYR A 25 -0.50 -3.04 6.20
CA TYR A 25 -1.31 -4.14 5.66
C TYR A 25 -2.25 -4.74 6.70
N GLU A 26 -1.72 -5.11 7.87
CA GLU A 26 -2.50 -5.70 8.96
C GLU A 26 -3.57 -4.71 9.45
N ARG A 27 -3.23 -3.41 9.60
CA ARG A 27 -4.19 -2.38 10.03
C ARG A 27 -5.36 -2.25 9.06
N VAL A 28 -5.09 -2.05 7.77
CA VAL A 28 -6.16 -1.80 6.79
C VAL A 28 -7.04 -3.04 6.56
N LYS A 29 -6.47 -4.25 6.65
CA LYS A 29 -7.24 -5.51 6.66
C LYS A 29 -8.21 -5.57 7.84
N LEU A 30 -7.77 -5.18 9.04
CA LEU A 30 -8.64 -5.11 10.22
C LEU A 30 -9.76 -4.07 10.07
N CYS A 31 -9.54 -3.01 9.29
CA CYS A 31 -10.55 -2.03 8.92
C CYS A 31 -11.47 -2.48 7.76
N GLY A 32 -11.31 -3.71 7.26
CA GLY A 32 -12.18 -4.27 6.24
C GLY A 32 -11.76 -3.97 4.80
N ALA A 33 -10.56 -3.45 4.56
CA ALA A 33 -10.03 -3.41 3.21
C ALA A 33 -9.80 -4.81 2.65
N ARG A 34 -10.13 -4.99 1.38
CA ARG A 34 -9.46 -5.98 0.55
C ARG A 34 -8.13 -5.39 0.11
N VAL A 35 -7.07 -6.18 0.20
CA VAL A 35 -5.75 -5.81 -0.32
C VAL A 35 -5.42 -6.80 -1.40
N LEU A 36 -5.39 -6.34 -2.65
CA LEU A 36 -5.26 -7.15 -3.86
C LEU A 36 -4.57 -6.33 -4.95
N SER A 37 -3.86 -7.00 -5.84
CA SER A 37 -3.40 -6.42 -7.09
C SER A 37 -4.58 -6.21 -8.06
N VAL A 38 -4.37 -5.43 -9.14
CA VAL A 38 -5.35 -5.22 -10.22
C VAL A 38 -5.74 -6.56 -10.84
N ASP A 39 -4.77 -7.40 -11.19
CA ASP A 39 -5.03 -8.72 -11.78
C ASP A 39 -5.94 -9.59 -10.89
N GLN A 40 -5.77 -9.53 -9.57
CA GLN A 40 -6.60 -10.32 -8.65
C GLN A 40 -8.01 -9.76 -8.51
N VAL A 41 -8.16 -8.42 -8.44
CA VAL A 41 -9.49 -7.82 -8.32
C VAL A 41 -10.29 -7.97 -9.62
N GLU A 42 -9.62 -8.05 -10.78
CA GLU A 42 -10.21 -8.35 -12.08
C GLU A 42 -10.43 -9.85 -12.34
N GLY A 43 -9.90 -10.72 -11.48
CA GLY A 43 -10.08 -12.17 -11.55
C GLY A 43 -9.12 -12.89 -12.51
N HIS A 44 -8.04 -12.23 -12.93
CA HIS A 44 -6.94 -12.84 -13.69
C HIS A 44 -6.02 -13.69 -12.82
N LYS A 45 -5.96 -13.42 -11.51
CA LYS A 45 -5.20 -14.19 -10.50
C LYS A 45 -6.09 -14.56 -9.32
N ASP A 46 -5.67 -15.60 -8.59
CA ASP A 46 -6.35 -16.05 -7.37
C ASP A 46 -6.23 -14.96 -6.27
N PRO A 47 -7.35 -14.43 -5.75
CA PRO A 47 -7.33 -13.39 -4.72
C PRO A 47 -6.92 -13.90 -3.33
N ASP A 48 -6.97 -15.21 -3.08
CA ASP A 48 -6.62 -15.81 -1.79
C ASP A 48 -5.11 -16.12 -1.67
N ILE A 49 -4.38 -16.00 -2.78
CA ILE A 49 -2.93 -16.17 -2.82
C ILE A 49 -2.28 -14.80 -2.82
N GLN A 50 -1.44 -14.51 -1.83
CA GLN A 50 -0.63 -13.29 -1.87
C GLN A 50 0.45 -13.43 -2.96
N THR A 51 0.34 -12.63 -4.03
CA THR A 51 1.23 -12.70 -5.19
C THR A 51 2.32 -11.62 -5.23
N TRP A 52 2.31 -10.69 -4.28
CA TRP A 52 3.29 -9.60 -4.19
C TRP A 52 4.33 -9.85 -3.10
N GLY A 53 5.58 -9.51 -3.40
CA GLY A 53 6.73 -9.53 -2.51
C GLY A 53 6.93 -8.18 -1.82
N ASP A 54 8.16 -7.65 -1.84
CA ASP A 54 8.49 -6.30 -1.36
C ASP A 54 8.31 -5.24 -2.46
N GLU A 55 8.28 -3.97 -2.02
CA GLU A 55 8.02 -2.80 -2.86
C GLU A 55 9.13 -2.55 -3.91
N GLU A 56 10.39 -2.84 -3.57
CA GLU A 56 11.53 -2.62 -4.47
C GLU A 56 11.59 -3.65 -5.61
N SER A 57 11.05 -4.85 -5.39
CA SER A 57 11.09 -5.94 -6.37
C SER A 57 9.84 -6.09 -7.24
N GLN A 58 8.74 -5.39 -6.94
CA GLN A 58 7.46 -5.51 -7.65
C GLN A 58 7.00 -4.16 -8.23
N GLY A 59 7.06 -4.03 -9.56
CA GLY A 59 7.01 -2.71 -10.21
C GLY A 59 5.86 -2.40 -11.17
N ASP A 60 4.84 -3.25 -11.32
CA ASP A 60 3.75 -2.97 -12.30
C ASP A 60 2.34 -3.13 -11.72
N ASP A 61 2.13 -4.11 -10.83
CA ASP A 61 0.82 -4.36 -10.20
C ASP A 61 0.93 -4.49 -8.67
N PRO A 62 1.16 -3.38 -7.95
CA PRO A 62 1.28 -3.40 -6.49
C PRO A 62 -0.06 -3.73 -5.81
N PRO A 63 -0.03 -4.21 -4.56
CA PRO A 63 -1.24 -4.37 -3.76
C PRO A 63 -1.95 -3.03 -3.55
N ARG A 64 -3.27 -3.04 -3.74
CA ARG A 64 -4.15 -1.88 -3.60
C ARG A 64 -5.28 -2.16 -2.63
N LEU A 65 -5.83 -1.10 -2.04
CA LEU A 65 -6.99 -1.14 -1.16
C LEU A 65 -8.29 -1.05 -1.95
N TRP A 66 -9.19 -1.99 -1.68
CA TRP A 66 -10.51 -2.08 -2.29
C TRP A 66 -11.58 -2.27 -1.22
N VAL A 67 -12.75 -1.70 -1.44
CA VAL A 67 -13.95 -2.02 -0.64
C VAL A 67 -14.40 -3.45 -0.93
N GLN A 68 -15.11 -4.08 0.02
CA GLN A 68 -15.51 -5.49 -0.07
C GLN A 68 -16.20 -5.88 -1.38
N ASN A 69 -17.11 -5.03 -1.87
CA ASN A 69 -17.99 -5.30 -3.01
C ASN A 69 -17.77 -4.31 -4.17
N GLY A 70 -16.55 -3.82 -4.37
CA GLY A 70 -16.29 -2.82 -5.40
C GLY A 70 -14.84 -2.72 -5.85
N MET A 71 -14.67 -2.16 -7.05
CA MET A 71 -13.38 -1.88 -7.69
C MET A 71 -12.89 -0.47 -7.36
N ILE A 72 -13.19 0.02 -6.16
CA ILE A 72 -12.84 1.36 -5.68
C ILE A 72 -12.37 1.27 -4.22
N PRO A 73 -11.50 2.17 -3.74
CA PRO A 73 -10.84 3.23 -4.51
C PRO A 73 -9.69 2.73 -5.39
N GLY A 74 -9.09 1.57 -5.10
CA GLY A 74 -7.91 1.08 -5.82
C GLY A 74 -6.62 1.82 -5.45
N ALA A 75 -6.55 2.36 -4.24
CA ALA A 75 -5.42 3.14 -3.73
C ALA A 75 -4.23 2.24 -3.40
N ALA A 76 -3.02 2.66 -3.76
CA ALA A 76 -1.77 1.97 -3.40
C ALA A 76 -1.11 2.53 -2.12
N PHE A 77 -1.78 3.47 -1.43
CA PHE A 77 -1.33 4.09 -0.19
C PHE A 77 -2.29 3.79 0.96
N THR A 78 -1.77 3.67 2.17
CA THR A 78 -2.52 3.36 3.41
C THR A 78 -2.67 4.55 4.34
N ARG A 79 -2.02 5.68 4.00
CA ARG A 79 -2.17 6.96 4.71
C ARG A 79 -2.27 8.12 3.72
N SER A 80 -3.29 8.95 3.89
CA SER A 80 -3.50 10.17 3.08
C SER A 80 -4.44 11.12 3.80
N VAL A 81 -4.49 12.37 3.34
CA VAL A 81 -5.47 13.36 3.80
C VAL A 81 -6.65 13.37 2.84
N GLY A 82 -7.87 13.23 3.37
CA GLY A 82 -9.10 13.20 2.58
C GLY A 82 -9.40 11.82 2.01
N ASP A 83 -10.20 11.77 0.95
CA ASP A 83 -10.83 10.56 0.42
C ASP A 83 -11.68 9.83 1.48
N SER A 84 -12.91 10.33 1.66
CA SER A 84 -13.87 9.79 2.62
C SER A 84 -14.23 8.33 2.35
N LEU A 85 -14.00 7.81 1.14
CA LEU A 85 -14.26 6.40 0.84
C LEU A 85 -13.10 5.53 1.32
N ALA A 86 -11.86 5.91 1.01
CA ALA A 86 -10.68 5.19 1.47
C ALA A 86 -10.57 5.18 3.00
N GLU A 87 -11.00 6.26 3.67
CA GLU A 87 -11.11 6.33 5.13
C GLU A 87 -11.97 5.21 5.73
N THR A 88 -13.04 4.78 5.04
CA THR A 88 -13.93 3.70 5.52
C THR A 88 -13.25 2.33 5.57
N ILE A 89 -12.13 2.16 4.88
CA ILE A 89 -11.37 0.91 4.80
C ILE A 89 -9.97 1.03 5.39
N GLY A 90 -9.73 2.02 6.26
CA GLY A 90 -8.53 2.10 7.09
C GLY A 90 -7.40 2.99 6.57
N VAL A 91 -7.65 3.78 5.53
CA VAL A 91 -6.74 4.89 5.18
C VAL A 91 -6.88 5.99 6.23
N ILE A 92 -5.75 6.47 6.76
CA ILE A 92 -5.74 7.45 7.86
C ILE A 92 -4.84 8.66 7.53
N ALA A 93 -5.18 9.80 8.11
CA ALA A 93 -4.39 11.03 7.97
C ALA A 93 -3.26 11.18 9.02
N VAL A 94 -3.02 10.17 9.86
CA VAL A 94 -2.02 10.22 10.94
C VAL A 94 -0.62 10.03 10.34
N PRO A 95 0.30 11.00 10.44
CA PRO A 95 1.66 10.85 9.95
C PRO A 95 2.44 9.79 10.74
N GLU A 96 3.54 9.30 10.17
CA GLU A 96 4.55 8.52 10.91
C GLU A 96 5.34 9.40 11.88
#